data_AF-F8ND05-F1
#
_entry.id   AF-F8ND05-F1
#
_cell.length_a   1.000
_cell.length_b   1.000
_cell.length_c   1.000
_cell.angle_alpha   90.00
_cell.angle_beta   90.00
_cell.angle_gamma   90.00
#
_symmetry.space_group_name_H-M   'P 1'
#
loop_
_entity.id
_entity.type
_entity.pdbx_description
1 polymer ?
#
loop_
_entity_poly.entity_id
_entity_poly.type
_entity_poly.pdbx_seq_one_letter_code
_entity_poly.pdbx_strand_id
1 'polypeptide(L)'
;MRSPSHRPGDEYEEVPILYQTPPGCGHESVLNAEQERLVRQAELRLTNEQLEQILKHREKKGNHYDPEKGSDRDEGPSLSKGKGLDPRNWGNISAESDMNLDEQQKAYETWKEAQYWAQQEPVNLYHKMNPSSKKSAEEQNRELQGTYERETSRTKNELTKLRAHLAKEKENINVFIQTLLS
;
A
#
# COMPACT_ATOMS: atom_id res chain seq x y z
N MET A 1 10.65 -44.28 -18.04
CA MET A 1 10.83 -42.88 -18.49
C MET A 1 11.52 -42.12 -17.36
N ARG A 2 12.62 -41.41 -17.66
CA ARG A 2 13.53 -40.79 -16.68
C ARG A 2 12.96 -39.47 -16.16
N SER A 3 13.02 -39.24 -14.85
CA SER A 3 12.81 -37.94 -14.23
C SER A 3 13.94 -36.97 -14.60
N PRO A 4 13.68 -35.69 -14.88
CA PRO A 4 14.74 -34.71 -15.12
C PRO A 4 15.49 -34.37 -13.83
N SER A 5 16.81 -34.53 -13.88
CA SER A 5 17.76 -34.14 -12.84
C SER A 5 17.89 -32.61 -12.83
N HIS A 6 17.45 -31.96 -11.75
CA HIS A 6 17.76 -30.54 -11.51
C HIS A 6 19.23 -30.41 -11.11
N ARG A 7 19.98 -29.52 -11.79
CA ARG A 7 21.32 -29.09 -11.36
C ARG A 7 21.19 -27.75 -10.61
N PRO A 8 21.98 -27.52 -9.54
CA PRO A 8 21.99 -26.24 -8.86
C PRO A 8 22.90 -25.28 -9.66
N GLY A 9 22.31 -24.24 -10.24
CA GLY A 9 23.04 -23.25 -11.04
C GLY A 9 22.21 -22.46 -12.03
N ASP A 10 20.91 -22.77 -12.19
CA ASP A 10 20.05 -22.00 -13.09
C ASP A 10 19.73 -20.65 -12.43
N GLU A 11 20.42 -19.62 -12.94
CA GLU A 11 20.15 -18.21 -12.72
C GLU A 11 18.66 -17.94 -12.98
N TYR A 12 18.00 -17.28 -12.03
CA TYR A 12 16.62 -16.82 -12.20
C TYR A 12 16.62 -15.77 -13.31
N GLU A 13 16.38 -16.19 -14.56
CA GLU A 13 15.91 -15.25 -15.57
C GLU A 13 14.58 -14.70 -15.07
N GLU A 14 14.59 -13.44 -14.64
CA GLU A 14 13.37 -12.67 -14.40
C GLU A 14 12.59 -12.59 -15.71
N VAL A 15 11.73 -13.56 -15.96
CA VAL A 15 10.79 -13.53 -17.07
C VAL A 15 9.83 -12.38 -16.78
N PRO A 16 9.81 -11.30 -17.59
CA PRO A 16 8.84 -10.25 -17.40
C PRO A 16 7.46 -10.85 -17.61
N ILE A 17 6.63 -10.87 -16.57
CA ILE A 17 5.25 -11.30 -16.68
C ILE A 17 4.52 -10.24 -17.51
N LEU A 18 4.52 -10.43 -18.83
CA LEU A 18 3.73 -9.65 -19.76
C LEU A 18 2.26 -9.94 -19.45
N TYR A 19 1.61 -9.00 -18.78
CA TYR A 19 0.16 -9.04 -18.55
C TYR A 19 -0.56 -8.97 -19.89
N GLN A 20 -0.87 -10.12 -20.49
CA GLN A 20 -1.95 -10.20 -21.47
C GLN A 20 -3.27 -10.07 -20.72
N THR A 21 -3.80 -8.85 -20.68
CA THR A 21 -5.17 -8.59 -20.24
C THR A 21 -6.15 -9.25 -21.21
N PRO A 22 -7.14 -10.01 -20.70
CA PRO A 22 -8.16 -10.61 -21.55
C PRO A 22 -8.95 -9.52 -22.30
N PRO A 23 -9.23 -9.71 -23.60
CA PRO A 23 -9.96 -8.72 -24.38
C PRO A 23 -11.43 -8.78 -23.98
N GLY A 24 -11.93 -7.72 -23.33
CA GLY A 24 -13.33 -7.67 -22.91
C GLY A 24 -13.73 -6.56 -21.95
N CYS A 25 -12.79 -5.84 -21.34
CA CYS A 25 -13.11 -4.67 -20.50
C CYS A 25 -12.47 -3.42 -21.13
N GLY A 26 -13.23 -2.73 -21.96
CA GLY A 26 -12.84 -1.55 -22.73
C GLY A 26 -12.63 -0.27 -21.91
N HIS A 27 -11.84 -0.35 -20.85
CA HIS A 27 -11.12 0.81 -20.33
C HIS A 27 -9.66 0.40 -20.25
N GLU A 28 -8.85 0.89 -21.18
CA GLU A 28 -7.44 1.09 -20.91
C GLU A 28 -7.40 1.99 -19.66
N SER A 29 -7.26 1.36 -18.48
CA SER A 29 -7.09 2.08 -17.24
C SER A 29 -5.68 2.62 -17.28
N VAL A 30 -5.51 3.74 -17.99
CA VAL A 30 -4.28 4.52 -18.01
C VAL A 30 -4.14 5.08 -16.60
N LEU A 31 -3.49 4.31 -15.72
CA LEU A 31 -3.14 4.75 -14.38
C LEU A 31 -2.30 6.03 -14.54
N ASN A 32 -2.59 7.04 -13.73
CA ASN A 32 -1.73 8.22 -13.66
C ASN A 32 -0.33 7.79 -13.17
N ALA A 33 0.72 8.49 -13.58
CA ALA A 33 2.11 8.18 -13.23
C ALA A 33 2.33 8.02 -11.72
N GLU A 34 1.62 8.80 -10.89
CA GLU A 34 1.67 8.65 -9.44
C GLU A 34 1.04 7.34 -8.95
N GLN A 35 -0.09 6.94 -9.54
CA GLN A 35 -0.77 5.69 -9.21
C GLN A 35 0.07 4.50 -9.63
N GLU A 36 0.66 4.54 -10.83
CA GLU A 36 1.56 3.49 -11.30
C GLU A 36 2.78 3.35 -10.38
N ARG A 37 3.37 4.48 -9.95
CA ARG A 37 4.48 4.46 -8.99
C ARG A 37 4.08 3.81 -7.66
N LEU A 38 2.90 4.12 -7.15
CA LEU A 38 2.38 3.55 -5.90
C LEU A 38 2.11 2.04 -6.04
N VAL A 39 1.53 1.62 -7.17
CA VAL A 39 1.30 0.19 -7.48
C VAL A 39 2.64 -0.56 -7.51
N ARG A 40 3.64 -0.06 -8.23
CA ARG A 40 4.97 -0.66 -8.28
C ARG A 40 5.62 -0.75 -6.90
N GLN A 41 5.47 0.28 -6.07
CA GLN A 41 6.00 0.26 -4.70
C GLN A 41 5.29 -0.77 -3.81
N ALA A 42 3.97 -0.94 -4.00
CA ALA A 42 3.19 -1.95 -3.28
C ALA A 42 3.56 -3.37 -3.73
N GLU A 43 3.75 -3.59 -5.03
CA GLU A 43 4.21 -4.87 -5.59
C GLU A 43 5.56 -5.29 -5.01
N LEU A 44 6.51 -4.36 -4.90
CA LEU A 44 7.83 -4.63 -4.30
C LEU A 44 7.78 -4.99 -2.81
N ARG A 45 6.72 -4.60 -2.10
CA ARG A 45 6.53 -4.90 -0.68
C ARG A 45 5.70 -6.17 -0.45
N LEU A 46 5.23 -6.80 -1.52
CA LEU A 46 4.40 -7.98 -1.42
C LEU A 46 5.28 -9.20 -1.10
N THR A 47 4.92 -9.93 -0.05
CA THR A 47 5.57 -11.19 0.31
C THR A 47 5.02 -12.33 -0.55
N ASN A 48 5.79 -13.42 -0.69
CA ASN A 48 5.35 -14.60 -1.46
C ASN A 48 4.04 -15.20 -0.92
N GLU A 49 3.84 -15.20 0.40
CA GLU A 49 2.59 -15.67 1.02
C GLU A 49 1.39 -14.80 0.63
N GLN A 50 1.57 -13.47 0.59
CA GLN A 50 0.53 -12.55 0.14
C GLN A 50 0.23 -12.71 -1.35
N LEU A 51 1.27 -12.96 -2.16
CA LEU A 51 1.12 -13.21 -3.58
C LEU A 51 0.29 -14.49 -3.83
N GLU A 52 0.60 -15.57 -3.11
CA GLU A 52 -0.19 -16.81 -3.15
C GLU A 52 -1.64 -16.59 -2.72
N GLN A 53 -1.89 -15.80 -1.67
CA GLN A 53 -3.26 -15.48 -1.24
C GLN A 53 -4.03 -14.71 -2.31
N ILE A 54 -3.39 -13.75 -2.98
CA ILE A 54 -3.99 -12.99 -4.09
C ILE A 54 -4.31 -13.93 -5.26
N LEU A 55 -3.38 -14.82 -5.63
CA LEU A 55 -3.60 -15.79 -6.70
C LEU A 55 -4.73 -16.77 -6.39
N LYS A 56 -4.76 -17.33 -5.17
CA LYS A 56 -5.85 -18.22 -4.71
C LYS A 56 -7.20 -17.52 -4.72
N HIS A 57 -7.25 -16.25 -4.30
CA HIS A 57 -8.47 -15.45 -4.34
C HIS A 57 -8.93 -15.17 -5.77
N ARG A 58 -7.99 -14.89 -6.68
CA ARG A 58 -8.27 -14.69 -8.10
C ARG A 58 -8.82 -15.95 -8.75
N GLU A 59 -8.24 -17.11 -8.48
CA GLU A 59 -8.72 -18.40 -8.99
C GLU A 59 -10.13 -18.71 -8.47
N LYS A 60 -10.37 -18.50 -7.17
CA LYS A 60 -11.69 -18.67 -6.55
C LYS A 60 -12.75 -17.76 -7.18
N LYS A 61 -12.40 -16.52 -7.54
CA LYS A 61 -13.32 -15.59 -8.22
C LYS A 61 -13.47 -15.87 -9.72
N GLY A 62 -12.41 -16.33 -10.39
CA GLY A 62 -12.42 -16.65 -11.82
C GLY A 62 -13.34 -17.81 -12.16
N ASN A 63 -13.47 -18.80 -11.26
CA ASN A 63 -14.36 -19.95 -11.45
C ASN A 63 -15.86 -19.63 -11.25
N HIS A 64 -16.22 -18.42 -10.81
CA HIS A 64 -17.61 -17.97 -10.70
C HIS A 64 -18.08 -17.14 -11.91
N TYR A 65 -17.20 -16.87 -12.87
CA TYR A 65 -17.54 -16.03 -14.01
C TYR A 65 -17.67 -16.90 -15.27
N ASP A 66 -18.81 -17.58 -15.39
CA ASP A 66 -19.26 -18.09 -16.69
C ASP A 66 -19.87 -16.89 -17.46
N PRO A 67 -19.27 -16.44 -18.57
CA PRO A 67 -19.76 -15.27 -19.31
C PRO A 67 -21.15 -15.47 -19.93
N GLU A 68 -21.64 -16.71 -20.03
CA GLU A 68 -23.01 -17.03 -20.48
C GLU A 68 -24.02 -16.98 -19.32
N LYS A 69 -23.58 -17.13 -18.07
CA LYS A 69 -24.41 -16.86 -16.89
C LYS A 69 -24.29 -15.39 -16.51
N GLY A 70 -25.19 -14.58 -17.09
CA GLY A 70 -25.46 -13.25 -16.56
C GLY A 70 -25.65 -13.31 -15.04
N SER A 71 -25.12 -12.29 -14.35
CA SER A 71 -25.19 -12.10 -12.90
C SER A 71 -26.55 -12.50 -12.31
N ASP A 72 -26.68 -13.75 -11.87
CA ASP A 72 -27.81 -14.23 -11.08
C ASP A 72 -27.63 -13.64 -9.68
N ARG A 73 -28.17 -12.43 -9.51
CA ARG A 73 -28.36 -11.79 -8.20
C ARG A 73 -29.31 -12.56 -7.28
N ASP A 74 -29.82 -13.72 -7.73
CA ASP A 74 -30.84 -14.52 -7.07
C ASP A 74 -30.38 -15.95 -6.67
N GLU A 75 -29.09 -16.30 -6.78
CA GLU A 75 -28.58 -17.55 -6.18
C GLU A 75 -28.43 -17.40 -4.64
N GLY A 76 -29.56 -17.15 -3.96
CA GLY A 76 -29.74 -17.49 -2.55
C GLY A 76 -29.87 -19.01 -2.37
N PRO A 77 -29.75 -19.54 -1.14
CA PRO A 77 -29.82 -20.98 -0.90
C PRO A 77 -31.11 -21.55 -1.49
N SER A 78 -30.94 -22.44 -2.46
CA SER A 78 -32.00 -23.08 -3.22
C SER A 78 -33.14 -23.49 -2.30
N LEU A 79 -34.29 -22.84 -2.44
CA LEU A 79 -35.50 -23.19 -1.71
C LEU A 79 -35.83 -24.66 -2.05
N SER A 80 -35.70 -25.52 -1.05
CA SER A 80 -36.30 -26.85 -1.06
C SER A 80 -37.76 -26.70 -1.50
N LYS A 81 -38.18 -27.46 -2.52
CA LYS A 81 -39.57 -27.49 -3.02
C LYS A 81 -40.55 -27.69 -1.86
N GLY A 82 -41.08 -26.57 -1.37
CA GLY A 82 -42.10 -26.45 -0.35
C GLY A 82 -42.89 -25.18 -0.67
N LYS A 83 -44.16 -25.13 -0.28
CA LYS A 83 -45.04 -23.98 -0.56
C LYS A 83 -44.30 -22.70 -0.20
N GLY A 84 -44.14 -21.79 -1.17
CA GLY A 84 -43.47 -20.51 -0.96
C GLY A 84 -44.06 -19.79 0.24
N LEU A 85 -43.22 -19.02 0.93
CA LEU A 85 -43.64 -18.22 2.09
C LEU A 85 -44.87 -17.38 1.70
N ASP A 86 -46.01 -17.62 2.37
CA ASP A 86 -47.24 -16.89 2.11
C ASP A 86 -47.04 -15.41 2.49
N PRO A 87 -47.23 -14.45 1.55
CA PRO A 87 -47.15 -13.02 1.82
C PRO A 87 -48.03 -12.55 2.99
N ARG A 88 -49.09 -13.30 3.33
CA ARG A 88 -50.00 -13.01 4.44
C ARG A 88 -49.52 -13.55 5.80
N ASN A 89 -48.43 -14.32 5.83
CA ASN A 89 -47.90 -14.96 7.04
C ASN A 89 -46.57 -14.35 7.55
N TRP A 90 -46.21 -13.14 7.09
CA TRP A 90 -44.97 -12.46 7.48
C TRP A 90 -44.93 -12.07 8.96
N GLY A 91 -46.09 -11.91 9.60
CA GLY A 91 -46.20 -11.56 11.02
C GLY A 91 -45.91 -12.71 11.98
N ASN A 92 -45.72 -13.95 11.49
CA ASN A 92 -45.43 -15.12 12.33
C ASN A 92 -44.02 -15.70 12.07
N ILE A 93 -43.17 -14.97 11.37
CA ILE A 93 -41.73 -15.26 11.37
C ILE A 93 -41.25 -14.76 12.74
N SER A 94 -40.97 -15.68 13.67
CA SER A 94 -40.46 -15.35 15.01
C SER A 94 -39.09 -14.67 14.92
N ALA A 95 -39.09 -13.39 14.58
CA ALA A 95 -37.89 -12.54 14.51
C ALA A 95 -37.36 -12.14 15.89
N GLU A 96 -38.07 -12.52 16.95
CA GLU A 96 -37.78 -12.14 18.33
C GLU A 96 -36.59 -12.93 18.92
N SER A 97 -36.25 -14.11 18.37
CA SER A 97 -35.13 -14.92 18.87
C SER A 97 -33.77 -14.58 18.26
N ASP A 98 -33.76 -13.93 17.09
CA ASP A 98 -32.55 -13.73 16.28
C ASP A 98 -32.06 -12.28 16.29
N MET A 99 -32.80 -11.37 16.94
CA MET A 99 -32.46 -9.95 17.03
C MET A 99 -31.69 -9.66 18.33
N ASN A 100 -30.36 -9.72 18.28
CA ASN A 100 -29.52 -9.29 19.39
C ASN A 100 -29.49 -7.75 19.46
N LEU A 101 -30.33 -7.17 20.32
CA LEU A 101 -30.47 -5.72 20.50
C LEU A 101 -29.16 -5.06 20.93
N ASP A 102 -28.31 -5.76 21.70
CA ASP A 102 -27.03 -5.23 22.17
C ASP A 102 -26.03 -5.10 21.00
N GLU A 103 -26.02 -6.08 20.09
CA GLU A 103 -25.19 -6.03 18.88
C GLU A 103 -25.65 -4.92 17.93
N GLN A 104 -26.96 -4.72 17.80
CA GLN A 104 -27.50 -3.64 16.98
C GLN A 104 -27.17 -2.26 17.56
N GLN A 105 -27.29 -2.09 18.88
CA GLN A 105 -26.92 -0.86 19.56
C GLN A 105 -25.44 -0.54 19.36
N LYS A 106 -24.57 -1.55 19.51
CA LYS A 106 -23.12 -1.41 19.27
C LYS A 106 -22.80 -1.07 17.81
N ALA A 107 -23.49 -1.69 16.85
CA ALA A 107 -23.33 -1.37 15.43
C ALA A 107 -23.78 0.06 15.12
N TYR A 108 -24.86 0.54 15.75
CA TYR A 108 -25.33 1.90 15.60
C TYR A 108 -24.35 2.93 16.16
N GLU A 109 -23.79 2.67 17.35
CA GLU A 109 -22.81 3.55 17.99
C GLU A 109 -21.51 3.65 17.18
N THR A 110 -20.99 2.53 16.68
CA THR A 110 -19.78 2.52 15.85
C THR A 110 -19.99 3.24 14.51
N TRP A 111 -21.15 3.09 13.87
CA TRP A 111 -21.49 3.86 12.68
C TRP A 111 -21.55 5.38 12.96
N LYS A 112 -22.18 5.77 14.07
CA LYS A 112 -22.30 7.18 14.48
C LYS A 112 -20.94 7.80 14.77
N GLU A 113 -20.06 7.06 15.44
CA GLU A 113 -18.69 7.49 15.70
C GLU A 113 -17.90 7.67 14.40
N ALA A 114 -17.96 6.70 13.47
CA ALA A 114 -17.31 6.81 12.16
C ALA A 114 -17.79 8.04 11.36
N GLN A 115 -19.09 8.36 11.43
CA GLN A 115 -19.63 9.59 10.82
C GLN A 115 -19.06 10.86 11.47
N TYR A 116 -18.90 10.88 12.79
CA TYR A 116 -18.29 12.01 13.49
C TYR A 116 -16.83 12.21 13.09
N TRP A 117 -16.03 11.14 13.03
CA TRP A 117 -14.64 11.21 12.55
C TRP A 117 -14.54 11.65 11.09
N ALA A 118 -15.43 11.18 10.22
CA ALA A 118 -15.47 11.61 8.82
C ALA A 118 -15.83 13.10 8.66
N GLN A 119 -16.60 13.66 9.59
CA GLN A 119 -16.94 15.09 9.63
C GLN A 119 -15.87 15.94 10.33
N GLN A 120 -15.04 15.32 11.17
CA GLN A 120 -13.88 15.93 11.84
C GLN A 120 -12.63 15.98 10.94
N GLU A 121 -12.66 15.39 9.75
CA GLU A 121 -11.70 15.70 8.68
C GLU A 121 -11.60 17.24 8.56
N PRO A 122 -10.40 17.83 8.61
CA PRO A 122 -10.25 19.25 8.79
C PRO A 122 -10.92 19.99 7.63
N VAL A 123 -11.96 20.75 7.95
CA VAL A 123 -12.44 21.91 7.18
C VAL A 123 -11.33 22.96 7.19
N ASN A 124 -10.20 22.68 6.53
CA ASN A 124 -9.07 23.59 6.35
C ASN A 124 -8.10 23.02 5.30
N LEU A 125 -8.50 23.01 4.02
CA LEU A 125 -7.53 22.95 2.91
C LEU A 125 -7.97 23.67 1.64
N TYR A 126 -8.92 24.61 1.77
CA TYR A 126 -9.17 25.61 0.73
C TYR A 126 -8.93 27.02 1.30
N HIS A 127 -7.75 27.23 1.89
CA HIS A 127 -7.18 28.57 1.84
C HIS A 127 -6.93 28.85 0.37
N LYS A 128 -7.67 29.84 -0.15
CA LYS A 128 -7.65 30.34 -1.52
C LYS A 128 -6.25 30.86 -1.87
N MET A 129 -5.31 29.95 -2.09
CA MET A 129 -3.98 30.27 -2.58
C MET A 129 -4.08 30.44 -4.08
N ASN A 130 -3.92 31.68 -4.53
CA ASN A 130 -3.78 32.05 -5.94
C ASN A 130 -2.89 31.04 -6.69
N PRO A 131 -3.26 30.55 -7.89
CA PRO A 131 -2.49 29.56 -8.63
C PRO A 131 -1.21 30.13 -9.29
N SER A 132 -0.68 31.27 -8.83
CA SER A 132 0.39 31.99 -9.54
C SER A 132 1.82 31.49 -9.28
N SER A 133 2.01 30.41 -8.52
CA SER A 133 3.36 29.91 -8.24
C SER A 133 3.39 28.40 -8.06
N LYS A 134 2.82 27.66 -9.02
CA LYS A 134 3.18 26.25 -9.18
C LYS A 134 4.60 26.18 -9.75
N LYS A 135 5.61 26.23 -8.88
CA LYS A 135 6.94 25.72 -9.25
C LYS A 135 6.75 24.29 -9.74
N SER A 136 7.26 24.00 -10.93
CA SER A 136 7.14 22.66 -11.53
C SER A 136 7.65 21.62 -10.54
N ALA A 137 7.07 20.41 -10.54
CA ALA A 137 7.57 19.30 -9.71
C ALA A 137 9.09 19.06 -9.92
N GLU A 138 9.59 19.39 -11.11
CA GLU A 138 11.03 19.38 -11.44
C GLU A 138 11.84 20.44 -10.68
N GLU A 139 11.25 21.60 -10.42
CA GLU A 139 11.90 22.70 -9.69
C GLU A 139 11.94 22.40 -8.20
N GLN A 140 10.88 21.79 -7.65
CA GLN A 140 10.88 21.28 -6.27
C GLN A 140 11.91 20.17 -6.06
N ASN A 141 12.04 19.23 -7.01
CA ASN A 141 13.06 18.18 -6.95
C ASN A 141 14.49 18.75 -7.06
N ARG A 142 14.72 19.74 -7.93
CA ARG A 142 16.01 20.45 -8.01
C ARG A 142 16.33 21.20 -6.73
N GLU A 143 15.34 21.84 -6.11
CA GLU A 143 15.51 22.55 -4.84
C GLU A 143 15.90 21.56 -3.73
N LEU A 144 15.21 20.42 -3.63
CA LEU A 144 15.55 19.35 -2.69
C LEU A 144 16.96 18.81 -2.90
N GLN A 145 17.35 18.49 -4.14
CA GLN A 145 18.72 18.06 -4.45
C GLN A 145 19.75 19.12 -4.06
N GLY A 146 19.51 20.39 -4.38
CA GLY A 146 20.41 21.49 -4.02
C GLY A 146 20.50 21.74 -2.51
N THR A 147 19.46 21.42 -1.73
CA THR A 147 19.54 21.44 -0.25
C THR A 147 20.38 20.28 0.28
N TYR A 148 20.17 19.07 -0.23
CA TYR A 148 20.92 17.88 0.17
C TYR A 148 22.42 18.02 -0.13
N GLU A 149 22.78 18.55 -1.30
CA GLU A 149 24.17 18.81 -1.68
C GLU A 149 24.84 19.85 -0.78
N ARG A 150 24.11 20.91 -0.41
CA ARG A 150 24.60 21.94 0.52
C ARG A 150 24.84 21.38 1.91
N GLU A 151 23.91 20.60 2.44
CA GLU A 151 24.07 19.96 3.75
C GLU A 151 25.22 18.95 3.75
N THR A 152 25.33 18.15 2.69
CA THR A 152 26.43 17.18 2.53
C THR A 152 27.78 17.90 2.46
N SER A 153 27.87 19.04 1.77
CA SER A 153 29.09 19.83 1.70
C SER A 153 29.44 20.46 3.04
N ARG A 154 28.43 20.96 3.78
CA ARG A 154 28.61 21.51 5.12
C ARG A 154 29.13 20.47 6.09
N THR A 155 28.53 19.28 6.13
CA THR A 155 28.96 18.19 7.03
C THR A 155 30.36 17.70 6.70
N LYS A 156 30.72 17.58 5.41
CA LYS A 156 32.09 17.25 4.98
C LYS A 156 33.10 18.29 5.47
N ASN A 157 32.79 19.59 5.36
CA ASN A 157 33.66 20.66 5.83
C ASN A 157 33.81 20.68 7.35
N GLU A 158 32.76 20.38 8.11
CA GLU A 158 32.89 20.24 9.57
C GLU A 158 33.72 19.01 9.95
N LEU A 159 33.54 17.88 9.24
CA LEU A 159 34.35 16.68 9.46
C LEU A 159 35.84 16.94 9.22
N THR A 160 36.19 17.72 8.17
CA THR A 160 37.60 18.05 7.89
C THR A 160 38.20 18.95 8.96
N LYS A 161 37.45 19.94 9.46
CA LYS A 161 37.87 20.78 10.59
C LYS A 161 38.13 19.95 11.84
N LEU A 162 37.21 19.05 12.20
CA LEU A 162 37.36 18.17 13.36
C LEU A 162 38.57 17.24 13.22
N ARG A 163 38.80 16.67 12.04
CA ARG A 163 40.00 15.86 11.76
C ARG A 163 41.28 16.67 11.93
N ALA A 164 41.32 17.91 11.45
CA ALA A 164 42.47 18.79 11.61
C ALA A 164 42.72 19.17 13.08
N HIS A 165 41.67 19.47 13.84
CA HIS A 165 41.77 19.76 15.26
C HIS A 165 42.34 18.57 16.03
N LEU A 166 41.83 17.37 15.76
CA LEU A 166 42.28 16.14 16.38
C LEU A 166 43.75 15.82 16.04
N ALA A 167 44.18 16.09 14.80
CA ALA A 167 45.58 15.93 14.41
C ALA A 167 46.49 16.89 15.21
N LYS A 168 46.08 18.16 15.34
CA LYS A 168 46.84 19.17 16.10
C LYS A 168 46.91 18.83 17.59
N GLU A 169 45.81 18.36 18.19
CA GLU A 169 45.82 17.90 19.58
C GLU A 169 46.75 16.70 19.79
N LYS A 170 46.76 15.74 18.86
CA LYS A 170 47.70 14.61 18.91
C LYS A 170 49.16 15.07 18.86
N GLU A 171 49.48 16.02 17.99
CA GLU A 171 50.83 16.60 17.93
C GLU A 171 51.19 17.32 19.23
N ASN A 172 50.30 18.15 19.78
CA ASN A 172 50.52 18.84 21.04
C ASN A 172 50.78 17.87 22.20
N ILE A 173 49.99 16.80 22.30
CA ILE A 173 50.18 15.76 23.32
C ILE A 173 51.53 15.06 23.14
N ASN A 174 51.90 14.74 21.89
CA ASN A 174 53.17 14.09 21.60
C ASN A 174 54.37 14.96 22.01
N VAL A 175 54.33 16.25 21.67
CA VAL A 175 55.36 17.23 22.08
C VAL A 175 55.42 17.36 23.61
N PHE A 176 54.28 17.42 24.28
CA PHE A 176 54.21 17.47 25.75
C PHE A 176 54.86 16.24 26.40
N ILE A 177 54.55 15.04 25.90
CA ILE A 177 55.14 13.79 26.39
C ILE A 177 56.66 13.78 26.16
N GLN A 178 57.14 14.19 24.98
CA GLN A 178 58.57 14.25 24.68
C GLN A 178 59.31 15.25 25.59
N THR A 179 58.67 16.38 25.93
CA THR A 179 59.25 17.39 26.82
C THR A 179 59.35 16.90 28.26
N LEU A 180 58.41 16.08 28.73
CA LEU A 180 58.47 15.49 30.08
C LEU A 180 59.46 14.31 30.20
N LEU A 181 59.82 13.68 29.09
CA LEU A 181 60.71 12.52 29.04
C LEU A 181 62.16 12.87 28.67
N SER A 182 62.46 14.13 28.34
CA SER A 182 63.84 14.66 28.16
C SER A 182 64.33 15.33 29.43
#